data_AF-A0A0B7FFY6-F1
#
_entry.id   AF-A0A0B7FFY6-F1
#
_cell.length_a   1.000
_cell.length_b   1.000
_cell.length_c   1.000
_cell.angle_alpha   90.00
_cell.angle_beta   90.00
_cell.angle_gamma   90.00
#
_symmetry.space_group_name_H-M   'P 1'
#
loop_
_entity.id
_entity.type
_entity.pdbx_description
1 polymer ?
#
loop_
_entity_poly.entity_id
_entity_poly.type
_entity_poly.pdbx_seq_one_letter_code
_entity_poly.pdbx_strand_id
1 'polypeptide(L)'
;MPTKYRQGYITTKVTNGYSIILQFYQLYDIRLSYKPFNMLSVAAALSLLSMAPAISASPVQRCTGTISSLDDIADAVKCTTINIESFTVPAGETFSISAPDGATINVKGKVTFGVKAWSGPLFELSGKDITFNGNGYTFDGQGQEYWDGLGSSGSTKPHPMMKVKSSGTFTNLVVKNSPQQCFSIGNDATLTISKVTVDNSDGNSSNSKSSGKPAGHNTDGFDVSASDVTIEDSTVINQDDCIAINKGSNIIFKGNSCTGGHGISIGSISSGVTVSGVQILNNVVKNNQNGLRIKTDASATGAASRNWCLTVTEIYTSYVHICNECWYIVYPSDNTHIRHIPITRGFHP
;
A
#
# COMPACT_ATOMS: atom_id res chain seq x y z
N MET A 1 39.33 12.66 11.08
CA MET A 1 39.08 14.10 10.89
C MET A 1 37.68 14.40 11.43
N PRO A 2 37.44 15.50 12.15
CA PRO A 2 36.10 15.75 12.67
C PRO A 2 35.18 16.13 11.51
N THR A 3 34.12 15.35 11.33
CA THR A 3 33.00 15.62 10.44
C THR A 3 32.39 16.98 10.82
N LYS A 4 32.35 17.92 9.88
CA LYS A 4 31.67 19.21 10.07
C LYS A 4 30.17 19.00 9.86
N TYR A 5 29.38 19.33 10.87
CA TYR A 5 27.94 19.38 10.82
C TYR A 5 27.47 20.75 10.29
N ARG A 6 26.54 20.80 9.32
CA ARG A 6 25.71 21.98 9.09
C ARG A 6 24.38 21.79 9.81
N GLN A 7 23.99 22.78 10.59
CA GLN A 7 22.74 22.82 11.35
C GLN A 7 21.69 23.53 10.49
N GLY A 8 20.60 22.84 10.16
CA GLY A 8 19.42 23.41 9.50
C GLY A 8 18.23 23.40 10.44
N TYR A 9 17.41 24.45 10.42
CA TYR A 9 16.19 24.58 11.21
C TYR A 9 14.97 24.65 10.29
N ILE A 10 13.92 23.86 10.56
CA ILE A 10 12.58 24.12 10.05
C ILE A 10 11.71 24.51 11.24
N THR A 11 11.32 25.78 11.30
CA THR A 11 10.39 26.30 12.30
C THR A 11 8.96 26.13 11.79
N THR A 12 8.13 25.35 12.47
CA THR A 12 6.69 25.30 12.18
C THR A 12 5.93 26.06 13.26
N LYS A 13 5.10 27.02 12.84
CA LYS A 13 4.14 27.71 13.71
C LYS A 13 2.85 26.89 13.73
N VAL A 14 2.51 26.30 14.86
CA VAL A 14 1.18 25.71 15.09
C VAL A 14 0.35 26.73 15.86
N THR A 15 -0.85 27.03 15.36
CA THR A 15 -1.83 27.87 16.06
C THR A 15 -2.33 27.14 17.30
N ASN A 16 -1.67 27.37 18.45
CA ASN A 16 -2.16 27.28 19.85
C ASN A 16 -1.01 27.36 20.88
N GLY A 17 0.05 28.12 20.59
CA GLY A 17 1.07 28.47 21.60
C GLY A 17 2.20 27.46 21.82
N TYR A 18 2.27 26.37 21.05
CA TYR A 18 3.40 25.43 21.07
C TYR A 18 4.24 25.55 19.81
N SER A 19 5.56 25.68 19.97
CA SER A 19 6.53 25.67 18.86
C SER A 19 7.14 24.27 18.76
N ILE A 20 7.09 23.65 17.57
CA ILE A 20 7.88 22.45 17.26
C ILE A 20 9.11 22.92 16.48
N ILE A 21 10.29 22.78 17.09
CA ILE A 21 11.59 23.04 16.45
C ILE A 21 12.09 21.71 15.88
N LEU A 22 12.16 21.58 14.55
CA LEU A 22 12.78 20.43 13.89
C LEU A 22 14.21 20.81 13.50
N GLN A 23 15.20 20.18 14.14
CA GLN A 23 16.62 20.27 13.78
C GLN A 23 17.01 19.09 12.88
N PHE A 24 17.70 19.38 11.77
CA PHE A 24 18.26 18.36 10.89
C PHE A 24 19.77 18.54 10.73
N TYR A 25 20.48 17.42 10.56
CA TYR A 25 21.90 17.38 10.20
C TYR A 25 22.06 16.59 8.89
N GLN A 26 22.77 17.15 7.92
CA GLN A 26 23.04 16.51 6.64
C GLN A 26 24.48 15.97 6.61
N LEU A 27 24.66 14.70 6.26
CA LEU A 27 25.97 14.10 5.93
C LEU A 27 26.32 14.41 4.47
N TYR A 28 27.50 14.97 4.22
CA TYR A 28 28.13 14.99 2.89
C TYR A 28 29.20 13.89 2.84
N ASP A 29 29.23 13.15 1.74
CA ASP A 29 30.24 12.15 1.43
C ASP A 29 31.33 12.78 0.52
N ILE A 30 32.61 12.49 0.75
CA ILE A 30 33.72 12.85 -0.15
C ILE A 30 34.58 11.59 -0.37
N ARG A 31 34.57 11.09 -1.63
CA ARG A 31 35.39 9.97 -2.15
C ARG A 31 36.87 10.39 -2.29
N LEU A 32 37.94 9.57 -2.29
CA LEU A 32 38.33 8.38 -3.07
C LEU A 32 39.66 7.82 -2.49
N SER A 33 39.93 6.51 -2.59
CA SER A 33 41.27 5.97 -2.85
C SER A 33 41.17 4.52 -3.37
N TYR A 34 41.59 4.30 -4.62
CA TYR A 34 41.74 2.98 -5.22
C TYR A 34 43.23 2.65 -5.32
N LYS A 35 43.60 1.41 -5.00
CA LYS A 35 44.86 0.78 -5.40
C LYS A 35 44.62 -0.13 -6.61
N PRO A 36 45.59 -0.29 -7.54
CA PRO A 36 45.39 -1.06 -8.75
C PRO A 36 45.55 -2.56 -8.47
N PHE A 37 44.69 -3.37 -9.07
CA PHE A 37 44.98 -4.78 -9.31
C PHE A 37 44.53 -5.16 -10.72
N ASN A 38 45.46 -5.74 -11.47
CA ASN A 38 45.31 -6.23 -12.84
C ASN A 38 44.19 -7.28 -12.93
N MET A 39 43.39 -7.21 -13.98
CA MET A 39 42.70 -8.38 -14.51
C MET A 39 42.96 -8.53 -16.01
N LEU A 40 43.45 -9.73 -16.33
CA LEU A 40 43.56 -10.30 -17.66
C LEU A 40 42.19 -10.33 -18.37
N SER A 41 42.24 -10.08 -19.67
CA SER A 41 41.21 -10.36 -20.66
C SER A 41 40.84 -11.84 -20.72
N VAL A 42 39.54 -12.16 -20.81
CA VAL A 42 39.02 -13.21 -21.70
C VAL A 42 37.62 -12.78 -22.18
N ALA A 43 37.46 -12.68 -23.49
CA ALA A 43 36.19 -12.51 -24.18
C ALA A 43 35.53 -13.87 -24.43
N ALA A 44 34.21 -13.94 -24.27
CA ALA A 44 33.35 -14.86 -25.02
C ALA A 44 31.89 -14.37 -24.92
N ALA A 45 31.39 -13.78 -26.00
CA ALA A 45 29.96 -13.53 -26.19
C ALA A 45 29.37 -14.73 -26.95
N LEU A 46 28.45 -15.46 -26.31
CA LEU A 46 27.52 -16.36 -27.01
C LEU A 46 26.15 -15.70 -27.02
N SER A 47 25.76 -15.19 -28.18
CA SER A 47 24.41 -14.76 -28.50
C SER A 47 23.55 -16.00 -28.80
N LEU A 48 22.67 -16.38 -27.86
CA LEU A 48 21.56 -17.28 -28.14
C LEU A 48 20.34 -16.43 -28.50
N LEU A 49 19.99 -16.41 -29.79
CA LEU A 49 18.71 -15.88 -30.28
C LEU A 49 17.58 -16.79 -29.79
N SER A 50 16.90 -16.39 -28.72
CA SER A 50 15.61 -16.97 -28.33
C SER A 50 14.53 -16.39 -29.23
N MET A 51 14.03 -17.17 -30.18
CA MET A 51 12.79 -16.84 -30.89
C MET A 51 11.63 -16.98 -29.91
N ALA A 52 11.22 -15.86 -29.31
CA ALA A 52 9.95 -15.80 -28.61
C ALA A 52 8.82 -15.88 -29.65
N PRO A 53 7.83 -16.79 -29.50
CA PRO A 53 6.66 -16.76 -30.35
C PRO A 53 5.94 -15.42 -30.14
N ALA A 54 5.69 -14.70 -31.23
CA ALA A 54 4.83 -13.53 -31.22
C ALA A 54 3.43 -14.00 -30.84
N ILE A 55 3.03 -13.75 -29.59
CA ILE A 55 1.65 -13.87 -29.15
C ILE A 55 0.90 -12.79 -29.92
N SER A 56 0.23 -13.20 -31.00
CA SER A 56 -0.74 -12.32 -31.67
C SER A 56 -1.82 -12.03 -30.65
N ALA A 57 -1.82 -10.82 -30.09
CA ALA A 57 -2.94 -10.33 -29.30
C ALA A 57 -4.18 -10.43 -30.19
N SER A 58 -5.13 -11.28 -29.79
CA SER A 58 -6.42 -11.34 -30.47
C SER A 58 -7.03 -9.94 -30.47
N PRO A 59 -7.61 -9.47 -31.58
CA PRO A 59 -8.20 -8.14 -31.62
C PRO A 59 -9.28 -8.04 -30.54
N VAL A 60 -9.07 -7.15 -29.57
CA VAL A 60 -10.03 -6.89 -28.49
C VAL A 60 -11.34 -6.45 -29.13
N GLN A 61 -12.43 -7.15 -28.81
CA GLN A 61 -13.73 -6.87 -29.41
C GLN A 61 -14.43 -5.76 -28.62
N ARG A 62 -15.02 -4.79 -29.34
CA ARG A 62 -15.95 -3.82 -28.74
C ARG A 62 -17.24 -4.53 -28.37
N CYS A 63 -17.24 -5.17 -27.21
CA CYS A 63 -18.37 -5.89 -26.64
C CYS A 63 -18.43 -5.69 -25.12
N THR A 64 -19.43 -6.28 -24.49
CA THR A 64 -19.55 -6.35 -23.04
C THR A 64 -19.53 -7.81 -22.60
N GLY A 65 -18.48 -8.19 -21.90
CA GLY A 65 -18.37 -9.46 -21.18
C GLY A 65 -19.10 -9.37 -19.85
N THR A 66 -19.65 -10.49 -19.38
CA THR A 66 -20.31 -10.57 -18.07
C THR A 66 -19.68 -11.71 -17.29
N ILE A 67 -19.31 -11.47 -16.05
CA ILE A 67 -18.75 -12.44 -15.12
C ILE A 67 -19.77 -12.67 -14.01
N SER A 68 -20.36 -13.86 -13.98
CA SER A 68 -21.26 -14.36 -12.93
C SER A 68 -20.72 -15.62 -12.24
N SER A 69 -19.57 -16.11 -12.70
CA SER A 69 -18.80 -17.21 -12.16
C SER A 69 -17.36 -17.12 -12.67
N LEU A 70 -16.43 -17.94 -12.16
CA LEU A 70 -15.07 -17.97 -12.67
C LEU A 70 -14.98 -18.50 -14.12
N ASP A 71 -15.93 -19.34 -14.55
CA ASP A 71 -15.97 -19.92 -15.89
C ASP A 71 -16.19 -18.85 -16.97
N ASP A 72 -16.84 -17.74 -16.62
CA ASP A 72 -17.16 -16.65 -17.55
C ASP A 72 -15.95 -15.77 -17.91
N ILE A 73 -14.85 -15.87 -17.14
CA ILE A 73 -13.70 -14.95 -17.26
C ILE A 73 -13.07 -15.04 -18.65
N ALA A 74 -12.87 -16.26 -19.16
CA ALA A 74 -12.19 -16.49 -20.43
C ALA A 74 -12.90 -15.81 -21.62
N ASP A 75 -14.22 -15.70 -21.56
CA ASP A 75 -15.01 -15.01 -22.58
C ASP A 75 -15.10 -13.51 -22.28
N ALA A 76 -15.24 -13.12 -21.02
CA ALA A 76 -15.36 -11.72 -20.65
C ALA A 76 -14.12 -10.89 -21.00
N VAL A 77 -12.91 -11.44 -20.81
CA VAL A 77 -11.64 -10.73 -21.09
C VAL A 77 -11.35 -10.51 -22.58
N LYS A 78 -12.21 -11.02 -23.48
CA LYS A 78 -12.16 -10.71 -24.91
C LYS A 78 -12.81 -9.35 -25.24
N CYS A 79 -13.56 -8.79 -24.30
CA CYS A 79 -14.33 -7.56 -24.47
C CYS A 79 -13.64 -6.32 -23.87
N THR A 80 -13.85 -5.16 -24.49
CA THR A 80 -13.42 -3.86 -23.95
C THR A 80 -14.18 -3.41 -22.70
N THR A 81 -15.37 -3.99 -22.45
CA THR A 81 -16.15 -3.74 -21.24
C THR A 81 -16.43 -5.06 -20.54
N ILE A 82 -16.24 -5.11 -19.22
CA ILE A 82 -16.49 -6.28 -18.39
C ILE A 82 -17.42 -5.88 -17.26
N ASN A 83 -18.52 -6.60 -17.09
CA ASN A 83 -19.41 -6.46 -15.95
C ASN A 83 -19.18 -7.63 -14.99
N ILE A 84 -19.03 -7.33 -13.70
CA ILE A 84 -18.93 -8.33 -12.64
C ILE A 84 -20.26 -8.34 -11.89
N GLU A 85 -21.05 -9.39 -12.09
CA GLU A 85 -22.32 -9.59 -11.40
C GLU A 85 -22.11 -10.15 -9.99
N SER A 86 -23.19 -10.36 -9.25
CA SER A 86 -23.11 -11.02 -7.95
C SER A 86 -22.79 -12.50 -8.10
N PHE A 87 -21.73 -12.96 -7.43
CA PHE A 87 -21.43 -14.39 -7.33
C PHE A 87 -20.55 -14.73 -6.14
N THR A 88 -20.39 -16.03 -5.88
CA THR A 88 -19.45 -16.55 -4.88
C THR A 88 -18.28 -17.22 -5.58
N VAL A 89 -17.06 -16.75 -5.29
CA VAL A 89 -15.83 -17.39 -5.73
C VAL A 89 -15.66 -18.70 -4.95
N PRO A 90 -15.42 -19.85 -5.61
CA PRO A 90 -15.19 -21.12 -4.92
C PRO A 90 -14.05 -21.05 -3.89
N ALA A 91 -14.14 -21.90 -2.86
CA ALA A 91 -13.19 -21.89 -1.76
C ALA A 91 -11.79 -22.34 -2.21
N GLY A 92 -10.79 -21.48 -2.00
CA GLY A 92 -9.40 -21.77 -2.37
C GLY A 92 -9.03 -21.44 -3.81
N GLU A 93 -9.85 -20.67 -4.51
CA GLU A 93 -9.61 -20.23 -5.88
C GLU A 93 -9.41 -18.71 -5.94
N THR A 94 -8.60 -18.26 -6.90
CA THR A 94 -8.38 -16.83 -7.16
C THR A 94 -9.35 -16.36 -8.24
N PHE A 95 -10.08 -15.28 -7.96
CA PHE A 95 -10.76 -14.52 -9.01
C PHE A 95 -9.75 -13.63 -9.74
N SER A 96 -9.20 -14.12 -10.86
CA SER A 96 -8.15 -13.43 -11.61
C SER A 96 -8.67 -12.86 -12.93
N ILE A 97 -8.47 -11.56 -13.16
CA ILE A 97 -8.80 -10.88 -14.41
C ILE A 97 -7.51 -10.31 -15.02
N SER A 98 -7.10 -10.90 -16.15
CA SER A 98 -6.11 -10.30 -17.05
C SER A 98 -6.85 -9.48 -18.10
N ALA A 99 -7.16 -8.23 -17.76
CA ALA A 99 -8.00 -7.38 -18.58
C ALA A 99 -7.26 -6.91 -19.85
N PRO A 100 -7.96 -6.76 -20.99
CA PRO A 100 -7.37 -6.17 -22.18
C PRO A 100 -7.01 -4.70 -21.94
N ASP A 101 -5.97 -4.20 -22.62
CA ASP A 101 -5.53 -2.82 -22.47
C ASP A 101 -6.68 -1.84 -22.79
N GLY A 102 -6.87 -0.83 -21.93
CA GLY A 102 -7.94 0.16 -22.05
C GLY A 102 -9.32 -0.33 -21.59
N ALA A 103 -9.44 -1.54 -21.01
CA ALA A 103 -10.74 -2.08 -20.64
C ALA A 103 -11.41 -1.31 -19.50
N THR A 104 -12.74 -1.24 -19.57
CA THR A 104 -13.58 -0.76 -18.47
C THR A 104 -14.23 -1.93 -17.75
N ILE A 105 -14.03 -2.03 -16.44
CA ILE A 105 -14.62 -3.05 -15.59
C ILE A 105 -15.65 -2.38 -14.67
N ASN A 106 -16.88 -2.90 -14.63
CA ASN A 106 -17.94 -2.39 -13.76
C ASN A 106 -18.42 -3.49 -12.83
N VAL A 107 -18.32 -3.27 -11.52
CA VAL A 107 -18.95 -4.14 -10.54
C VAL A 107 -20.44 -3.79 -10.46
N LYS A 108 -21.28 -4.82 -10.52
CA LYS A 108 -22.74 -4.74 -10.52
C LYS A 108 -23.40 -5.56 -9.41
N GLY A 109 -22.61 -6.33 -8.66
CA GLY A 109 -23.10 -7.10 -7.52
C GLY A 109 -22.01 -7.38 -6.49
N LYS A 110 -22.46 -7.84 -5.32
CA LYS A 110 -21.58 -8.35 -4.26
C LYS A 110 -20.84 -9.61 -4.74
N VAL A 111 -19.53 -9.66 -4.53
CA VAL A 111 -18.71 -10.87 -4.67
C VAL A 111 -18.35 -11.37 -3.27
N THR A 112 -18.53 -12.67 -3.02
CA THR A 112 -18.15 -13.31 -1.75
C THR A 112 -17.09 -14.38 -2.01
N PHE A 113 -16.07 -14.48 -1.19
CA PHE A 113 -15.00 -15.49 -1.38
C PHE A 113 -15.22 -16.69 -0.46
N GLY A 114 -15.25 -17.90 -1.03
CA GLY A 114 -15.37 -19.14 -0.28
C GLY A 114 -14.22 -19.37 0.71
N VAL A 115 -14.53 -20.03 1.83
CA VAL A 115 -13.60 -20.15 2.97
C VAL A 115 -12.68 -21.35 2.82
N LYS A 116 -11.37 -21.12 2.75
CA LYS A 116 -10.33 -22.16 2.80
C LYS A 116 -9.05 -21.59 3.37
N ALA A 117 -8.30 -22.36 4.16
CA ALA A 117 -6.94 -21.98 4.55
C ALA A 117 -5.98 -22.24 3.38
N TRP A 118 -5.40 -21.18 2.81
CA TRP A 118 -4.42 -21.20 1.70
C TRP A 118 -3.72 -19.84 1.62
N SER A 119 -2.75 -19.69 0.72
CA SER A 119 -1.95 -18.47 0.61
C SER A 119 -2.68 -17.29 -0.02
N GLY A 120 -3.71 -17.51 -0.84
CA GLY A 120 -4.27 -16.46 -1.71
C GLY A 120 -3.36 -16.15 -2.91
N PRO A 121 -3.60 -15.02 -3.63
CA PRO A 121 -4.58 -13.97 -3.32
C PRO A 121 -6.03 -14.39 -3.61
N LEU A 122 -7.00 -13.65 -3.05
CA LEU A 122 -8.43 -13.88 -3.34
C LEU A 122 -8.84 -13.30 -4.70
N PHE A 123 -8.42 -12.07 -5.00
CA PHE A 123 -8.64 -11.38 -6.27
C PHE A 123 -7.32 -10.89 -6.87
N GLU A 124 -7.16 -11.01 -8.19
CA GLU A 124 -6.02 -10.45 -8.93
C GLU A 124 -6.49 -9.69 -10.16
N LEU A 125 -5.98 -8.47 -10.34
CA LEU A 125 -6.23 -7.64 -11.52
C LEU A 125 -4.91 -7.25 -12.19
N SER A 126 -4.81 -7.51 -13.49
CA SER A 126 -3.74 -7.05 -14.37
C SER A 126 -4.30 -6.47 -15.67
N GLY A 127 -3.48 -5.71 -16.38
CA GLY A 127 -3.84 -4.99 -17.61
C GLY A 127 -3.36 -3.54 -17.59
N LYS A 128 -3.28 -2.89 -18.75
CA LYS A 128 -2.83 -1.49 -18.85
C LYS A 128 -4.01 -0.56 -19.10
N ASP A 129 -3.95 0.63 -18.49
CA ASP A 129 -4.97 1.67 -18.68
C ASP A 129 -6.40 1.18 -18.37
N ILE A 130 -6.53 0.43 -17.28
CA ILE A 130 -7.80 -0.17 -16.87
C ILE A 130 -8.64 0.89 -16.14
N THR A 131 -9.92 0.95 -16.46
CA THR A 131 -10.91 1.72 -15.68
C THR A 131 -11.76 0.75 -14.86
N PHE A 132 -11.40 0.54 -13.59
CA PHE A 132 -12.15 -0.33 -12.69
C PHE A 132 -13.11 0.49 -11.81
N ASN A 133 -14.41 0.27 -12.00
CA ASN A 133 -15.50 0.93 -11.27
C ASN A 133 -16.18 -0.06 -10.32
N GLY A 134 -15.90 0.06 -9.02
CA GLY A 134 -16.53 -0.74 -7.97
C GLY A 134 -18.00 -0.38 -7.70
N ASN A 135 -18.46 0.80 -8.15
CA ASN A 135 -19.85 1.27 -8.04
C ASN A 135 -20.47 1.18 -6.63
N GLY A 136 -19.65 1.16 -5.57
CA GLY A 136 -20.06 1.01 -4.18
C GLY A 136 -20.40 -0.43 -3.76
N TYR A 137 -20.24 -1.41 -4.65
CA TYR A 137 -20.45 -2.82 -4.33
C TYR A 137 -19.33 -3.40 -3.48
N THR A 138 -19.64 -4.54 -2.86
CA THR A 138 -18.77 -5.18 -1.87
C THR A 138 -18.11 -6.44 -2.39
N PHE A 139 -16.80 -6.54 -2.17
CA PHE A 139 -16.05 -7.78 -2.20
C PHE A 139 -15.82 -8.21 -0.75
N ASP A 140 -16.38 -9.36 -0.36
CA ASP A 140 -16.40 -9.84 1.03
C ASP A 140 -15.51 -11.07 1.21
N GLY A 141 -14.39 -10.87 1.90
CA GLY A 141 -13.36 -11.88 2.15
C GLY A 141 -13.70 -12.87 3.26
N GLN A 142 -14.79 -12.64 4.00
CA GLN A 142 -15.22 -13.46 5.14
C GLN A 142 -14.12 -13.66 6.20
N GLY A 143 -13.35 -12.60 6.48
CA GLY A 143 -12.21 -12.60 7.40
C GLY A 143 -12.48 -13.19 8.78
N GLN A 144 -13.71 -13.04 9.30
CA GLN A 144 -14.13 -13.58 10.60
C GLN A 144 -13.96 -15.09 10.74
N GLU A 145 -13.95 -15.83 9.63
CA GLU A 145 -13.76 -17.27 9.61
C GLU A 145 -12.30 -17.67 9.90
N TYR A 146 -11.36 -16.75 9.60
CA TYR A 146 -9.92 -16.93 9.73
C TYR A 146 -9.35 -16.31 11.00
N TRP A 147 -9.89 -15.18 11.42
CA TRP A 147 -9.34 -14.34 12.48
C TRP A 147 -9.20 -15.05 13.83
N ASP A 148 -7.95 -15.11 14.31
CA ASP A 148 -7.51 -15.77 15.53
C ASP A 148 -6.73 -14.81 16.46
N GLY A 149 -6.73 -13.50 16.16
CA GLY A 149 -5.97 -12.48 16.90
C GLY A 149 -4.46 -12.56 16.72
N LEU A 150 -3.95 -13.45 15.85
CA LEU A 150 -2.52 -13.69 15.64
C LEU A 150 -2.05 -13.34 14.23
N GLY A 151 -2.97 -13.11 13.29
CA GLY A 151 -2.65 -12.70 11.92
C GLY A 151 -1.69 -13.68 11.25
N SER A 152 -0.57 -13.18 10.77
CA SER A 152 0.52 -13.95 10.15
C SER A 152 1.26 -14.93 11.08
N SER A 153 1.14 -14.77 12.40
CA SER A 153 1.75 -15.66 13.40
C SER A 153 0.83 -16.80 13.84
N GLY A 154 -0.39 -16.86 13.29
CA GLY A 154 -1.40 -17.86 13.63
C GLY A 154 -1.64 -18.88 12.52
N SER A 155 -2.91 -19.25 12.36
CA SER A 155 -3.38 -20.11 11.26
C SER A 155 -3.16 -19.47 9.89
N THR A 156 -3.05 -20.29 8.83
CA THR A 156 -2.93 -19.81 7.46
C THR A 156 -4.19 -19.04 7.01
N LYS A 157 -3.99 -17.84 6.46
CA LYS A 157 -5.04 -16.95 5.96
C LYS A 157 -4.65 -16.49 4.56
N PRO A 158 -5.57 -16.46 3.59
CA PRO A 158 -5.23 -15.98 2.25
C PRO A 158 -4.90 -14.49 2.29
N HIS A 159 -3.76 -14.11 1.70
CA HIS A 159 -3.28 -12.75 1.68
C HIS A 159 -2.35 -12.50 0.47
N PRO A 160 -2.38 -11.31 -0.15
CA PRO A 160 -3.35 -10.25 0.06
C PRO A 160 -4.76 -10.67 -0.41
N MET A 161 -5.80 -9.97 0.04
CA MET A 161 -7.14 -10.16 -0.53
C MET A 161 -7.19 -9.65 -1.99
N MET A 162 -6.64 -8.46 -2.24
CA MET A 162 -6.66 -7.77 -3.53
C MET A 162 -5.23 -7.59 -4.04
N LYS A 163 -4.87 -8.32 -5.10
CA LYS A 163 -3.60 -8.13 -5.82
C LYS A 163 -3.82 -7.23 -7.04
N VAL A 164 -3.30 -6.00 -6.99
CA VAL A 164 -3.44 -5.03 -8.07
C VAL A 164 -2.10 -4.85 -8.78
N LYS A 165 -2.06 -5.30 -10.03
CA LYS A 165 -0.89 -5.20 -10.92
C LYS A 165 -1.19 -4.35 -12.15
N SER A 166 -2.43 -3.87 -12.30
CA SER A 166 -2.87 -3.03 -13.40
C SER A 166 -2.41 -1.58 -13.25
N SER A 167 -2.41 -0.85 -14.36
CA SER A 167 -2.36 0.63 -14.38
C SER A 167 -3.74 1.21 -14.71
N GLY A 168 -3.88 2.53 -14.59
CA GLY A 168 -5.14 3.25 -14.84
C GLY A 168 -5.83 3.69 -13.55
N THR A 169 -7.13 3.43 -13.44
CA THR A 169 -7.96 3.83 -12.29
C THR A 169 -8.66 2.65 -11.64
N PHE A 170 -8.75 2.67 -10.30
CA PHE A 170 -9.49 1.72 -9.50
C PHE A 170 -10.32 2.49 -8.48
N THR A 171 -11.64 2.52 -8.64
CA THR A 171 -12.48 3.43 -7.86
C THR A 171 -13.67 2.76 -7.19
N ASN A 172 -14.07 3.30 -6.03
CA ASN A 172 -15.39 3.09 -5.42
C ASN A 172 -15.76 1.62 -5.15
N LEU A 173 -14.81 0.79 -4.74
CA LEU A 173 -15.06 -0.58 -4.26
C LEU A 173 -15.08 -0.61 -2.73
N VAL A 174 -15.99 -1.38 -2.15
CA VAL A 174 -15.93 -1.76 -0.74
C VAL A 174 -15.28 -3.14 -0.64
N VAL A 175 -14.16 -3.23 0.08
CA VAL A 175 -13.51 -4.50 0.43
C VAL A 175 -13.77 -4.74 1.91
N LYS A 176 -14.55 -5.78 2.21
CA LYS A 176 -15.01 -6.08 3.57
C LYS A 176 -14.33 -7.34 4.10
N ASN A 177 -13.92 -7.28 5.36
CA ASN A 177 -13.40 -8.40 6.15
C ASN A 177 -12.30 -9.18 5.40
N SER A 178 -11.19 -8.53 5.08
CA SER A 178 -10.03 -9.20 4.52
C SER A 178 -9.44 -10.19 5.55
N PRO A 179 -9.10 -11.44 5.16
CA PRO A 179 -8.56 -12.43 6.10
C PRO A 179 -7.24 -12.00 6.76
N GLN A 180 -6.41 -11.25 6.03
CA GLN A 180 -5.18 -10.60 6.49
C GLN A 180 -5.00 -9.29 5.69
N GLN A 181 -3.85 -8.99 5.09
CA GLN A 181 -3.64 -7.75 4.34
C GLN A 181 -4.60 -7.62 3.16
N CYS A 182 -5.12 -6.41 2.97
CA CYS A 182 -6.16 -6.13 1.99
C CYS A 182 -5.57 -5.94 0.60
N PHE A 183 -4.97 -4.79 0.30
CA PHE A 183 -4.39 -4.50 -1.01
C PHE A 183 -2.89 -4.75 -1.03
N SER A 184 -2.40 -5.47 -2.04
CA SER A 184 -0.99 -5.46 -2.45
C SER A 184 -0.87 -4.84 -3.84
N ILE A 185 -0.11 -3.74 -3.92
CA ILE A 185 0.05 -2.94 -5.12
C ILE A 185 1.47 -3.12 -5.66
N GLY A 186 1.53 -3.63 -6.89
CA GLY A 186 2.76 -3.91 -7.63
C GLY A 186 2.51 -3.78 -9.12
N ASN A 187 2.43 -2.53 -9.59
CA ASN A 187 2.13 -2.14 -10.97
C ASN A 187 3.37 -1.54 -11.67
N ASP A 188 3.37 -1.60 -13.00
CA ASP A 188 4.48 -1.15 -13.85
C ASP A 188 4.25 0.24 -14.51
N ALA A 189 3.08 0.84 -14.30
CA ALA A 189 2.71 2.17 -14.84
C ALA A 189 1.67 2.85 -13.95
N THR A 190 1.46 4.16 -14.11
CA THR A 190 0.64 4.99 -13.20
C THR A 190 -0.70 4.38 -12.80
N LEU A 191 -0.98 4.36 -11.50
CA LEU A 191 -2.23 3.85 -10.92
C LEU A 191 -2.83 4.89 -9.98
N THR A 192 -4.13 5.16 -10.15
CA THR A 192 -4.92 5.94 -9.19
C THR A 192 -5.97 5.04 -8.56
N ILE A 193 -5.92 4.89 -7.24
CA ILE A 193 -6.96 4.24 -6.43
C ILE A 193 -7.74 5.34 -5.72
N SER A 194 -9.07 5.38 -5.88
CA SER A 194 -9.88 6.43 -5.27
C SER A 194 -11.19 5.93 -4.67
N LYS A 195 -11.65 6.55 -3.58
CA LYS A 195 -12.96 6.25 -2.97
C LYS A 195 -13.14 4.77 -2.58
N VAL A 196 -12.05 4.05 -2.36
CA VAL A 196 -12.11 2.66 -1.91
C VAL A 196 -12.38 2.65 -0.41
N THR A 197 -13.18 1.70 0.05
CA THR A 197 -13.39 1.44 1.48
C THR A 197 -12.85 0.07 1.83
N VAL A 198 -11.85 0.02 2.71
CA VAL A 198 -11.43 -1.21 3.40
C VAL A 198 -12.12 -1.23 4.76
N ASP A 199 -13.12 -2.08 4.91
CA ASP A 199 -13.89 -2.25 6.15
C ASP A 199 -13.58 -3.59 6.81
N ASN A 200 -12.63 -3.57 7.74
CA ASN A 200 -12.30 -4.67 8.63
C ASN A 200 -12.74 -4.36 10.07
N SER A 201 -13.74 -3.51 10.27
CA SER A 201 -14.18 -3.07 11.60
C SER A 201 -14.66 -4.22 12.50
N ASP A 202 -15.21 -5.28 11.90
CA ASP A 202 -15.61 -6.50 12.62
C ASP A 202 -14.42 -7.17 13.33
N GLY A 203 -13.20 -7.02 12.80
CA GLY A 203 -11.96 -7.51 13.39
C GLY A 203 -11.58 -6.85 14.72
N ASN A 204 -12.21 -5.72 15.07
CA ASN A 204 -11.98 -5.05 16.37
C ASN A 204 -12.56 -5.85 17.55
N SER A 205 -13.60 -6.64 17.30
CA SER A 205 -14.22 -7.47 18.33
C SER A 205 -13.37 -8.71 18.60
N SER A 206 -13.32 -9.14 19.86
CA SER A 206 -12.75 -10.46 20.19
C SER A 206 -13.68 -11.58 19.77
N ASN A 207 -13.14 -12.77 19.52
CA ASN A 207 -13.88 -13.99 19.31
C ASN A 207 -13.29 -15.16 20.14
N SER A 208 -13.84 -16.36 19.99
CA SER A 208 -13.39 -17.55 20.73
C SER A 208 -11.96 -17.98 20.42
N LYS A 209 -11.36 -17.50 19.32
CA LYS A 209 -10.01 -17.83 18.87
C LYS A 209 -8.97 -16.76 19.29
N SER A 210 -9.41 -15.54 19.60
CA SER A 210 -8.52 -14.38 19.79
C SER A 210 -8.09 -14.11 21.24
N SER A 211 -8.42 -15.00 22.19
CA SER A 211 -8.02 -14.87 23.61
C SER A 211 -8.38 -13.52 24.25
N GLY A 212 -9.56 -12.98 23.93
CA GLY A 212 -10.04 -11.69 24.45
C GLY A 212 -9.41 -10.45 23.81
N LYS A 213 -8.55 -10.60 22.81
CA LYS A 213 -7.99 -9.51 21.99
C LYS A 213 -8.85 -9.27 20.75
N PRO A 214 -8.71 -8.13 20.04
CA PRO A 214 -9.25 -7.98 18.68
C PRO A 214 -8.92 -9.21 17.82
N ALA A 215 -9.91 -9.72 17.09
CA ALA A 215 -9.75 -10.93 16.30
C ALA A 215 -8.94 -10.69 15.01
N GLY A 216 -9.13 -9.54 14.37
CA GLY A 216 -8.37 -9.12 13.19
C GLY A 216 -6.95 -8.74 13.56
N HIS A 217 -5.98 -9.16 12.75
CA HIS A 217 -4.57 -8.81 12.93
C HIS A 217 -3.82 -8.91 11.60
N ASN A 218 -2.82 -8.04 11.37
CA ASN A 218 -2.14 -7.86 10.08
C ASN A 218 -3.12 -7.59 8.92
N THR A 219 -4.16 -6.81 9.18
CA THR A 219 -5.20 -6.46 8.21
C THR A 219 -4.88 -5.15 7.49
N ASP A 220 -3.64 -4.99 7.02
CA ASP A 220 -3.13 -3.77 6.39
C ASP A 220 -4.08 -3.31 5.26
N GLY A 221 -4.29 -1.99 5.15
CA GLY A 221 -5.17 -1.41 4.13
C GLY A 221 -4.54 -1.50 2.75
N PHE A 222 -3.39 -0.82 2.58
CA PHE A 222 -2.64 -0.78 1.33
C PHE A 222 -1.15 -1.07 1.54
N ASP A 223 -0.67 -2.20 1.05
CA ASP A 223 0.76 -2.50 0.94
C ASP A 223 1.28 -2.10 -0.44
N VAL A 224 2.20 -1.13 -0.47
CA VAL A 224 2.69 -0.53 -1.72
C VAL A 224 4.16 -0.89 -1.94
N SER A 225 4.39 -1.60 -3.05
CA SER A 225 5.73 -1.90 -3.57
C SER A 225 5.80 -1.54 -5.06
N ALA A 226 5.48 -0.28 -5.38
CA ALA A 226 5.33 0.23 -6.75
C ALA A 226 5.69 1.72 -6.83
N SER A 227 5.81 2.24 -8.06
CA SER A 227 5.99 3.68 -8.30
C SER A 227 4.77 4.27 -9.01
N ASP A 228 4.66 5.59 -8.96
CA ASP A 228 3.62 6.37 -9.65
C ASP A 228 2.20 5.97 -9.21
N VAL A 229 2.00 5.87 -7.90
CA VAL A 229 0.73 5.47 -7.29
C VAL A 229 0.10 6.64 -6.56
N THR A 230 -1.15 6.95 -6.87
CA THR A 230 -1.99 7.85 -6.07
C THR A 230 -3.10 7.05 -5.40
N ILE A 231 -3.24 7.17 -4.09
CA ILE A 231 -4.37 6.63 -3.31
C ILE A 231 -5.06 7.82 -2.65
N GLU A 232 -6.31 8.06 -3.02
CA GLU A 232 -7.05 9.23 -2.57
C GLU A 232 -8.49 8.99 -2.15
N ASP A 233 -9.00 9.87 -1.28
CA ASP A 233 -10.38 9.91 -0.82
C ASP A 233 -10.92 8.53 -0.33
N SER A 234 -10.02 7.68 0.17
CA SER A 234 -10.33 6.30 0.56
C SER A 234 -10.47 6.18 2.08
N THR A 235 -11.21 5.17 2.53
CA THR A 235 -11.43 4.89 3.96
C THR A 235 -10.84 3.53 4.32
N VAL A 236 -10.09 3.47 5.42
CA VAL A 236 -9.55 2.23 5.97
C VAL A 236 -9.92 2.15 7.45
N ILE A 237 -10.64 1.08 7.81
CA ILE A 237 -10.94 0.72 9.20
C ILE A 237 -10.36 -0.68 9.43
N ASN A 238 -9.29 -0.79 10.20
CA ASN A 238 -8.52 -2.03 10.32
C ASN A 238 -7.73 -2.14 11.63
N GLN A 239 -6.88 -3.16 11.75
CA GLN A 239 -6.06 -3.48 12.93
C GLN A 239 -4.55 -3.43 12.66
N ASP A 240 -4.10 -2.93 11.51
CA ASP A 240 -2.68 -2.73 11.18
C ASP A 240 -2.49 -1.47 10.32
N ASP A 241 -1.39 -1.33 9.57
CA ASP A 241 -1.12 -0.13 8.79
C ASP A 241 -2.29 0.26 7.87
N CYS A 242 -2.65 1.54 7.87
CA CYS A 242 -3.59 2.08 6.90
C CYS A 242 -2.99 2.00 5.49
N ILE A 243 -1.70 2.32 5.40
CA ILE A 243 -0.84 2.12 4.25
C ILE A 243 0.57 1.78 4.74
N ALA A 244 1.22 0.81 4.10
CA ALA A 244 2.63 0.48 4.28
C ALA A 244 3.37 0.64 2.95
N ILE A 245 4.24 1.65 2.84
CA ILE A 245 5.04 1.89 1.63
C ILE A 245 6.39 1.20 1.76
N ASN A 246 6.51 -0.04 1.27
CA ASN A 246 7.72 -0.84 1.44
C ASN A 246 8.80 -0.52 0.41
N LYS A 247 8.41 -0.14 -0.81
CA LYS A 247 9.31 0.13 -1.94
C LYS A 247 8.64 1.07 -2.95
N GLY A 248 9.45 1.91 -3.60
CA GLY A 248 9.05 2.61 -4.83
C GLY A 248 9.17 4.12 -4.73
N SER A 249 8.59 4.82 -5.71
CA SER A 249 8.73 6.27 -5.80
C SER A 249 7.51 6.99 -6.36
N ASN A 250 7.41 8.30 -6.11
CA ASN A 250 6.30 9.14 -6.56
C ASN A 250 4.94 8.57 -6.12
N ILE A 251 4.74 8.51 -4.80
CA ILE A 251 3.53 7.95 -4.18
C ILE A 251 2.78 9.07 -3.48
N ILE A 252 1.50 9.23 -3.79
CA ILE A 252 0.63 10.24 -3.19
C ILE A 252 -0.47 9.52 -2.39
N PHE A 253 -0.55 9.80 -1.09
CA PHE A 253 -1.61 9.33 -0.22
C PHE A 253 -2.38 10.53 0.31
N LYS A 254 -3.56 10.82 -0.27
CA LYS A 254 -4.26 12.10 -0.05
C LYS A 254 -5.73 11.99 0.32
N GLY A 255 -6.19 12.78 1.29
CA GLY A 255 -7.64 12.90 1.59
C GLY A 255 -8.26 11.64 2.18
N ASN A 256 -7.43 10.70 2.65
CA ASN A 256 -7.90 9.41 3.15
C ASN A 256 -8.26 9.48 4.64
N SER A 257 -9.13 8.56 5.08
CA SER A 257 -9.48 8.36 6.49
C SER A 257 -8.98 7.01 6.99
N CYS A 258 -8.12 7.02 8.00
CA CYS A 258 -7.54 5.83 8.63
C CYS A 258 -8.08 5.69 10.06
N THR A 259 -8.67 4.55 10.42
CA THR A 259 -9.24 4.33 11.76
C THR A 259 -8.90 2.97 12.35
N GLY A 260 -8.53 2.92 13.63
CA GLY A 260 -8.34 1.67 14.40
C GLY A 260 -6.96 1.02 14.30
N GLY A 261 -6.25 1.20 13.18
CA GLY A 261 -5.03 0.48 12.84
C GLY A 261 -3.73 1.07 13.40
N HIS A 262 -2.64 0.96 12.63
CA HIS A 262 -1.29 1.40 12.99
C HIS A 262 -0.85 2.70 12.31
N GLY A 263 -1.74 3.39 11.62
CA GLY A 263 -1.48 4.68 10.99
C GLY A 263 -0.90 4.58 9.57
N ILE A 264 -0.27 5.66 9.13
CA ILE A 264 0.36 5.77 7.81
C ILE A 264 1.83 5.40 7.96
N SER A 265 2.28 4.31 7.31
CA SER A 265 3.64 3.81 7.42
C SER A 265 4.42 3.93 6.12
N ILE A 266 5.66 4.43 6.20
CA ILE A 266 6.70 4.21 5.18
C ILE A 266 7.60 3.09 5.71
N GLY A 267 7.51 1.93 5.07
CA GLY A 267 8.23 0.72 5.41
C GLY A 267 7.35 -0.41 5.97
N SER A 268 7.93 -1.48 6.50
CA SER A 268 9.36 -1.62 6.75
C SER A 268 10.16 -1.62 5.45
N ILE A 269 11.23 -0.80 5.41
CA ILE A 269 12.16 -0.74 4.29
C ILE A 269 13.29 -1.74 4.55
N SER A 270 13.46 -2.69 3.64
CA SER A 270 14.50 -3.72 3.71
C SER A 270 15.84 -3.27 3.12
N SER A 271 16.89 -4.08 3.30
CA SER A 271 18.23 -3.80 2.76
C SER A 271 18.22 -3.46 1.27
N GLY A 272 18.95 -2.42 0.89
CA GLY A 272 19.10 -1.96 -0.50
C GLY A 272 17.83 -1.37 -1.12
N VAL A 273 16.74 -1.21 -0.36
CA VAL A 273 15.50 -0.62 -0.86
C VAL A 273 15.50 0.89 -0.59
N THR A 274 15.05 1.65 -1.59
CA THR A 274 14.80 3.08 -1.46
C THR A 274 13.32 3.37 -1.69
N VAL A 275 12.75 4.16 -0.79
CA VAL A 275 11.46 4.83 -0.98
C VAL A 275 11.71 6.31 -1.22
N SER A 276 11.11 6.92 -2.25
CA SER A 276 11.31 8.35 -2.51
C SER A 276 10.13 9.08 -3.13
N GLY A 277 10.03 10.40 -2.95
CA GLY A 277 8.95 11.18 -3.58
C GLY A 277 7.56 10.87 -3.01
N VAL A 278 7.47 10.59 -1.71
CA VAL A 278 6.20 10.29 -1.04
C VAL A 278 5.52 11.59 -0.59
N GLN A 279 4.24 11.74 -0.90
CA GLN A 279 3.41 12.85 -0.48
C GLN A 279 2.23 12.33 0.34
N ILE A 280 2.19 12.68 1.63
CA ILE A 280 1.08 12.33 2.53
C ILE A 280 0.29 13.61 2.79
N LEU A 281 -0.90 13.77 2.19
CA LEU A 281 -1.60 15.04 2.08
C LEU A 281 -3.03 14.98 2.62
N ASN A 282 -3.41 15.86 3.53
CA ASN A 282 -4.78 16.04 3.99
C ASN A 282 -5.53 14.79 4.48
N ASN A 283 -4.80 13.84 5.07
CA ASN A 283 -5.42 12.63 5.64
C ASN A 283 -5.97 12.90 7.04
N VAL A 284 -6.93 12.07 7.44
CA VAL A 284 -7.49 11.99 8.78
C VAL A 284 -7.06 10.65 9.39
N VAL A 285 -6.36 10.68 10.52
CA VAL A 285 -5.95 9.46 11.23
C VAL A 285 -6.56 9.47 12.62
N LYS A 286 -7.43 8.49 12.93
CA LYS A 286 -8.24 8.44 14.16
C LYS A 286 -8.09 7.11 14.89
N ASN A 287 -7.94 7.12 16.21
CA ASN A 287 -7.89 5.89 17.02
C ASN A 287 -6.89 4.85 16.48
N ASN A 288 -5.80 5.30 15.87
CA ASN A 288 -4.71 4.42 15.44
C ASN A 288 -3.64 4.37 16.54
N GLN A 289 -2.84 3.31 16.55
CA GLN A 289 -1.66 3.21 17.40
C GLN A 289 -0.64 4.31 17.06
N ASN A 290 -0.46 4.61 15.77
CA ASN A 290 0.45 5.65 15.30
C ASN A 290 -0.27 6.62 14.34
N GLY A 291 0.26 7.84 14.21
CA GLY A 291 -0.18 8.81 13.20
C GLY A 291 0.53 8.58 11.86
N LEU A 292 1.76 9.07 11.78
CA LEU A 292 2.73 8.75 10.73
C LEU A 292 3.86 7.92 11.36
N ARG A 293 4.32 6.91 10.62
CA ARG A 293 5.42 6.02 10.98
C ARG A 293 6.39 5.85 9.83
N ILE A 294 7.68 5.87 10.12
CA ILE A 294 8.73 5.42 9.19
C ILE A 294 9.48 4.29 9.90
N LYS A 295 9.64 3.15 9.23
CA LYS A 295 10.27 1.95 9.78
C LYS A 295 11.19 1.29 8.77
N THR A 296 12.34 0.84 9.24
CA THR A 296 13.31 0.02 8.48
C THR A 296 13.46 -1.32 9.19
N ASP A 297 13.81 -2.38 8.47
CA ASP A 297 14.15 -3.64 9.14
C ASP A 297 15.41 -3.43 9.99
N ALA A 298 15.44 -4.01 11.19
CA ALA A 298 16.54 -3.78 12.14
C ALA A 298 17.92 -4.24 11.60
N SER A 299 17.92 -5.24 10.73
CA SER A 299 19.12 -5.75 10.05
C SER A 299 19.37 -5.11 8.69
N ALA A 300 18.59 -4.09 8.31
CA ALA A 300 18.69 -3.47 7.00
C ALA A 300 20.00 -2.70 6.83
N THR A 301 20.68 -2.88 5.70
CA THR A 301 21.81 -2.05 5.28
C THR A 301 21.48 -1.34 3.97
N GLY A 302 21.83 -0.05 3.87
CA GLY A 302 21.53 0.74 2.68
C GLY A 302 20.03 0.99 2.42
N ALA A 303 19.17 0.81 3.43
CA ALA A 303 17.76 1.20 3.37
C ALA A 303 17.64 2.73 3.48
N ALA A 304 16.81 3.35 2.64
CA ALA A 304 16.62 4.79 2.67
C ALA A 304 15.19 5.23 2.35
N SER A 305 14.74 6.28 3.03
CA SER A 305 13.56 7.06 2.68
C SER A 305 13.98 8.50 2.38
N ARG A 306 13.62 9.05 1.22
CA ARG A 306 14.10 10.37 0.75
C ARG A 306 12.97 11.19 0.14
N ASN A 307 13.10 12.52 0.15
CA ASN A 307 12.24 13.45 -0.58
C ASN A 307 10.74 13.23 -0.31
N TRP A 308 10.30 13.48 0.92
CA TRP A 308 8.90 13.39 1.31
C TRP A 308 8.29 14.78 1.59
N CYS A 309 7.00 14.92 1.30
CA CYS A 309 6.19 16.07 1.69
C CYS A 309 5.04 15.59 2.57
N LEU A 310 4.91 16.19 3.75
CA LEU A 310 3.88 15.84 4.71
C LEU A 310 2.98 17.05 4.94
N THR A 311 1.70 16.87 4.71
CA THR A 311 0.63 17.76 5.15
C THR A 311 -0.45 16.87 5.74
N VAL A 312 -0.63 16.86 7.06
CA VAL A 312 -1.74 16.11 7.67
C VAL A 312 -2.76 17.10 8.22
N THR A 313 -4.03 16.89 7.87
CA THR A 313 -5.12 17.78 8.29
C THR A 313 -5.46 17.51 9.75
N GLU A 314 -5.66 16.24 10.13
CA GLU A 314 -6.05 15.85 11.48
C GLU A 314 -5.43 14.51 11.91
N ILE A 315 -4.77 14.52 13.07
CA ILE A 315 -4.20 13.33 13.72
C ILE A 315 -4.79 13.23 15.13
N TYR A 316 -5.54 12.15 15.38
CA TYR A 316 -6.14 11.79 16.67
C TYR A 316 -5.67 10.38 17.06
N THR A 317 -4.48 10.28 17.62
CA THR A 317 -3.82 9.01 17.97
C THR A 317 -3.08 9.18 19.28
N SER A 318 -2.86 8.06 19.97
CA SER A 318 -2.08 7.99 21.19
C SER A 318 -0.59 8.29 20.97
N TYR A 319 -0.03 8.04 19.77
CA TYR A 319 1.38 8.27 19.45
C TYR A 319 1.61 8.77 18.01
N VAL A 320 2.60 9.65 17.82
CA VAL A 320 3.20 9.96 16.51
C VAL A 320 4.67 9.56 16.57
N HIS A 321 5.08 8.61 15.73
CA HIS A 321 6.40 7.98 15.81
C HIS A 321 7.13 8.06 14.47
N ILE A 322 8.00 9.05 14.28
CA ILE A 322 8.80 9.21 13.04
C ILE A 322 10.22 8.73 13.35
N CYS A 323 10.68 7.64 12.73
CA CYS A 323 12.05 7.15 12.90
C CYS A 323 12.76 6.94 11.55
N ASN A 324 13.94 7.55 11.43
CA ASN A 324 15.08 6.91 10.77
C ASN A 324 16.32 7.42 11.51
N GLU A 325 16.99 6.52 12.24
CA GLU A 325 18.16 6.77 13.10
C GLU A 325 18.09 8.09 13.91
N CYS A 326 17.41 8.04 15.07
CA CYS A 326 17.53 8.99 16.20
C CYS A 326 17.03 10.43 15.91
N TRP A 327 16.05 11.06 16.57
CA TRP A 327 15.18 10.84 17.73
C TRP A 327 14.01 11.82 17.52
N TYR A 328 12.76 11.50 17.87
CA TYR A 328 11.85 12.38 18.65
C TYR A 328 10.57 11.60 18.97
N ILE A 329 10.12 11.71 20.22
CA ILE A 329 8.79 11.28 20.67
C ILE A 329 7.93 12.55 20.76
N VAL A 330 6.80 12.58 20.07
CA VAL A 330 5.75 13.55 20.38
C VAL A 330 4.75 12.86 21.29
N TYR A 331 4.79 13.21 22.59
CA TYR A 331 3.70 12.90 23.51
C TYR A 331 2.64 14.00 23.38
N PRO A 332 1.40 13.70 23.00
CA PRO A 332 0.29 14.51 23.45
C PRO A 332 0.04 14.13 24.91
N SER A 333 0.52 14.94 25.85
CA SER A 333 -0.11 14.99 27.16
C SER A 333 -1.53 15.49 26.92
N ASP A 334 -2.49 14.61 27.14
CA ASP A 334 -3.92 14.90 27.26
C ASP A 334 -4.61 15.23 25.94
N ASN A 335 -5.34 14.27 25.36
CA ASN A 335 -6.48 14.43 24.44
C ASN A 335 -6.52 15.68 23.53
N THR A 336 -5.38 16.12 22.99
CA THR A 336 -5.23 17.42 22.35
C THR A 336 -5.27 17.27 20.84
N HIS A 337 -6.19 18.01 20.21
CA HIS A 337 -6.35 18.06 18.77
C HIS A 337 -5.09 18.66 18.10
N ILE A 338 -4.36 17.87 17.31
CA ILE A 338 -3.32 18.39 16.41
C ILE A 338 -4.00 18.72 15.07
N ARG A 339 -4.32 20.00 14.86
CA ARG A 339 -4.84 20.51 13.58
C ARG A 339 -3.75 21.26 12.84
N HIS A 340 -3.48 20.84 11.60
CA HIS A 340 -2.50 21.40 10.66
C HIS A 340 -1.03 21.40 11.12
N ILE A 341 -0.21 20.57 10.48
CA ILE A 341 1.25 20.73 10.45
C ILE A 341 1.67 21.04 9.00
N PRO A 342 1.89 22.33 8.63
CA PRO A 342 2.50 22.66 7.36
C PRO A 342 4.03 22.47 7.45
N ILE A 343 4.59 21.52 6.70
CA ILE A 343 6.04 21.41 6.48
C ILE A 343 6.36 21.95 5.09
N THR A 344 6.91 23.15 5.01
CA THR A 344 7.42 23.73 3.75
C THR A 344 8.84 23.23 3.46
N ARG A 345 9.10 22.90 2.18
CA ARG A 345 10.38 22.46 1.63
C ARG A 345 11.56 23.28 2.18
N GLY A 346 12.55 22.61 2.75
CA GLY A 346 13.88 23.16 2.96
C GLY A 346 14.84 22.58 1.92
N PHE A 347 14.92 23.21 0.75
CA PHE A 347 16.12 23.14 -0.10
C PHE A 347 16.84 24.48 0.04
N HIS A 348 18.15 24.45 0.29
CA HIS A 348 19.20 25.36 -0.20
C HIS A 348 20.47 25.24 0.67
N PRO A 349 21.68 25.34 0.10
CA PRO A 349 22.27 24.68 -1.07
C PRO A 349 23.13 23.46 -0.71
#